data_AF-I3XSF9-F1
#
_entry.id   AF-I3XSF9-F1
#
_cell.length_a   1.000
_cell.length_b   1.000
_cell.length_c   1.000
_cell.angle_alpha   90.00
_cell.angle_beta   90.00
_cell.angle_gamma   90.00
#
_symmetry.space_group_name_H-M   'P 1'
#
loop_
_entity.id
_entity.type
_entity.pdbx_description
1 polymer ?
#
loop_
_entity_poly.entity_id
_entity_poly.type
_entity_poly.pdbx_seq_one_letter_code
_entity_poly.pdbx_strand_id
1 'polypeptide(L)'
;MSISSSRKWRSSELIALEYLEKQGFRIEETRKKIKIEGVEIGEVDAIAVSPSGEKYAVEIKAGRVDVAGIRQAYVNALLLGLKPLIVAKGYADDSAVMLARELDVKVIELGDQYLVDSEELEIIVESAIYGLLRKILGVVTSNEPIPPQDYTVIEALAGSRDIKEFADSLKTTVENAMRQVRRIQSKGILPEDTKSYYELKMYAQIILLRERIRGLERLLASSCREKTQPSYP
;
A
#
# COMPACT_ATOMS: atom_id res chain seq x y z
N MET A 1 -9.19 -5.55 -9.98
CA MET A 1 -9.68 -4.15 -10.01
C MET A 1 -8.47 -3.26 -10.25
N SER A 2 -8.33 -2.65 -11.43
CA SER A 2 -7.18 -1.79 -11.72
C SER A 2 -7.33 -0.46 -10.98
N ILE A 3 -6.27 -0.04 -10.30
CA ILE A 3 -6.19 1.31 -9.75
C ILE A 3 -6.17 2.26 -10.96
N SER A 4 -7.16 3.16 -11.02
CA SER A 4 -7.23 4.21 -12.03
C SER A 4 -5.88 4.94 -12.15
N SER A 5 -5.41 5.10 -13.38
CA SER A 5 -4.19 5.85 -13.75
C SER A 5 -4.11 7.22 -13.06
N SER A 6 -5.26 7.86 -12.83
CA SER A 6 -5.36 9.16 -12.16
C SER A 6 -4.96 9.15 -10.68
N ARG A 7 -5.08 8.02 -9.97
CA ARG A 7 -4.57 7.90 -8.58
C ARG A 7 -3.07 7.59 -8.53
N LYS A 8 -2.56 6.84 -9.52
CA LYS A 8 -1.13 6.51 -9.63
C LYS A 8 -0.29 7.78 -9.88
N TRP A 9 -0.74 8.64 -10.81
CA TRP A 9 -0.12 9.93 -11.11
C TRP A 9 0.06 10.83 -9.88
N ARG A 10 -0.97 10.87 -9.01
CA ARG A 10 -0.96 11.70 -7.79
C ARG A 10 0.12 11.33 -6.79
N SER A 11 0.50 10.06 -6.70
CA SER A 11 1.53 9.64 -5.75
C SER A 11 2.92 10.06 -6.20
N SER A 12 3.23 9.93 -7.50
CA SER A 12 4.50 10.37 -8.08
C SER A 12 4.63 11.90 -8.04
N GLU A 13 3.55 12.61 -8.32
CA GLU A 13 3.45 14.07 -8.19
C GLU A 13 3.80 14.52 -6.76
N LEU A 14 3.20 13.92 -5.73
CA LEU A 14 3.47 14.24 -4.32
C LEU A 14 4.93 14.00 -3.92
N ILE A 15 5.51 12.85 -4.28
CA ILE A 15 6.91 12.53 -3.90
C ILE A 15 7.88 13.50 -4.56
N ALA A 16 7.66 13.85 -5.83
CA ALA A 16 8.49 14.81 -6.54
C ALA A 16 8.41 16.21 -5.92
N LEU A 17 7.22 16.66 -5.52
CA LEU A 17 7.03 17.94 -4.84
C LEU A 17 7.72 17.97 -3.46
N GLU A 18 7.53 16.95 -2.63
CA GLU A 18 8.23 16.84 -1.34
C GLU A 18 9.76 16.83 -1.52
N TYR A 19 10.26 16.18 -2.58
CA TYR A 19 11.68 16.18 -2.88
C TYR A 19 12.17 17.59 -3.24
N LEU A 20 11.44 18.32 -4.08
CA LEU A 20 11.78 19.71 -4.41
C LEU A 20 11.81 20.59 -3.14
N GLU A 21 10.85 20.44 -2.24
CA GLU A 21 10.83 21.16 -0.96
C GLU A 21 12.06 20.85 -0.09
N LYS A 22 12.49 19.57 -0.05
CA LYS A 22 13.73 19.16 0.64
C LYS A 22 14.99 19.77 0.02
N GLN A 23 14.97 20.06 -1.29
CA GLN A 23 16.04 20.79 -1.98
C GLN A 23 15.95 22.32 -1.78
N GLY A 24 15.00 22.80 -0.97
CA GLY A 24 14.83 24.21 -0.62
C GLY A 24 13.93 24.99 -1.58
N PHE A 25 13.25 24.32 -2.51
CA PHE A 25 12.21 24.99 -3.30
C PHE A 25 10.97 25.25 -2.44
N ARG A 26 10.23 26.30 -2.77
CA ARG A 26 8.91 26.58 -2.21
C ARG A 26 7.85 26.38 -3.28
N ILE A 27 6.91 25.47 -3.05
CA ILE A 27 5.78 25.26 -3.97
C ILE A 27 4.75 26.38 -3.76
N GLU A 28 4.45 27.15 -4.80
CA GLU A 28 3.48 28.25 -4.74
C GLU A 28 2.08 27.83 -5.19
N GLU A 29 2.01 26.97 -6.21
CA GLU A 29 0.75 26.51 -6.79
C GLU A 29 0.96 25.12 -7.39
N THR A 30 -0.04 24.26 -7.30
CA THR A 30 -0.08 22.94 -7.96
C THR A 30 -1.15 22.95 -9.04
N ARG A 31 -0.94 22.23 -10.14
CA ARG A 31 -1.89 22.10 -11.26
C ARG A 31 -2.28 23.44 -11.87
N LYS A 32 -1.26 24.21 -12.23
CA LYS A 32 -1.47 25.51 -12.84
C LYS A 32 -1.96 25.34 -14.28
N LYS A 33 -3.23 25.63 -14.49
CA LYS A 33 -3.83 25.75 -15.83
C LYS A 33 -3.23 26.94 -16.57
N ILE A 34 -2.82 26.71 -17.81
CA ILE A 34 -2.34 27.72 -18.75
C ILE A 34 -3.53 28.19 -19.57
N LYS A 35 -3.83 29.49 -19.53
CA LYS A 35 -4.96 30.09 -20.26
C LYS A 35 -4.50 31.22 -21.15
N ILE A 36 -4.91 31.20 -22.42
CA ILE A 36 -4.78 32.31 -23.37
C ILE A 36 -6.19 32.74 -23.75
N GLU A 37 -6.49 34.03 -23.62
CA GLU A 37 -7.82 34.59 -23.94
C GLU A 37 -8.98 33.85 -23.24
N GLY A 38 -8.73 33.33 -22.03
CA GLY A 38 -9.70 32.57 -21.25
C GLY A 38 -9.84 31.08 -21.63
N VAL A 39 -9.21 30.64 -22.72
CA VAL A 39 -9.19 29.23 -23.16
C VAL A 39 -8.03 28.50 -22.50
N GLU A 40 -8.33 27.34 -21.91
CA GLU A 40 -7.32 26.46 -21.32
C GLU A 40 -6.59 25.69 -22.43
N ILE A 41 -5.28 25.90 -22.52
CA ILE A 41 -4.43 25.33 -23.58
C ILE A 41 -3.41 24.33 -23.05
N GLY A 42 -3.28 24.22 -21.73
CA GLY A 42 -2.34 23.32 -21.06
C GLY A 42 -2.40 23.43 -19.55
N GLU A 43 -1.54 22.66 -18.89
CA GLU A 43 -1.37 22.64 -17.44
C GLU A 43 0.11 22.32 -17.15
N VAL A 44 0.62 22.83 -16.02
CA VAL A 44 1.88 22.37 -15.41
C VAL A 44 1.58 21.81 -14.02
N ASP A 45 2.32 20.79 -13.60
CA ASP A 45 2.09 20.10 -12.33
C ASP A 45 2.28 21.03 -11.13
N ALA A 46 3.25 21.96 -11.19
CA ALA A 46 3.41 22.99 -10.17
C ALA A 46 4.15 24.24 -10.63
N ILE A 47 4.03 25.31 -9.83
CA ILE A 47 4.94 26.46 -9.82
C ILE A 47 5.80 26.35 -8.56
N ALA A 48 7.12 26.34 -8.73
CA ALA A 48 8.07 26.27 -7.62
C ALA A 48 9.06 27.44 -7.67
N VAL A 49 9.40 27.98 -6.50
CA VAL A 49 10.43 29.02 -6.36
C VAL A 49 11.68 28.40 -5.77
N SER A 50 12.79 28.52 -6.47
CA SER A 50 14.09 28.03 -6.00
C SER A 50 14.63 28.85 -4.80
N PRO A 51 15.65 28.33 -4.08
CA PRO A 51 16.32 29.07 -3.02
C PRO A 51 16.92 30.43 -3.47
N SER A 52 17.26 30.57 -4.76
CA SER A 52 17.77 31.81 -5.35
C SER A 52 16.66 32.80 -5.75
N GLY A 53 15.38 32.44 -5.57
CA GLY A 53 14.23 33.28 -5.89
C GLY A 53 13.70 33.12 -7.32
N GLU A 54 14.31 32.27 -8.14
CA GLU A 54 13.83 32.02 -9.51
C GLU A 54 12.56 31.15 -9.49
N LYS A 55 11.57 31.52 -10.31
CA LYS A 55 10.32 30.78 -10.47
C LYS A 55 10.38 29.81 -11.64
N TYR A 56 9.96 28.58 -11.37
CA TYR A 56 9.94 27.49 -12.32
C TYR A 56 8.53 26.97 -12.54
N ALA A 57 8.21 26.65 -13.80
CA ALA A 57 7.10 25.79 -14.16
C ALA A 57 7.59 24.34 -14.15
N VAL A 58 7.00 23.53 -13.26
CA VAL A 58 7.44 22.17 -12.96
C VAL A 58 6.58 21.16 -13.71
N GLU A 59 7.24 20.26 -14.43
CA GLU A 59 6.65 19.06 -15.03
C GLU A 59 7.24 17.82 -14.36
N ILE A 60 6.40 16.87 -13.96
CA ILE A 60 6.79 15.67 -13.24
C ILE A 60 6.56 14.46 -14.14
N LYS A 61 7.61 13.66 -14.38
CA LYS A 61 7.53 12.41 -15.13
C LYS A 61 7.93 11.25 -14.23
N ALA A 62 7.07 10.22 -14.17
CA ALA A 62 7.34 9.02 -13.37
C ALA A 62 8.52 8.18 -13.89
N GLY A 63 8.85 8.32 -15.17
CA GLY A 63 9.95 7.61 -15.82
C GLY A 63 11.04 8.55 -16.33
N ARG A 64 11.78 8.08 -17.33
CA ARG A 64 12.78 8.89 -18.05
C ARG A 64 12.08 9.88 -18.98
N VAL A 65 12.65 11.07 -19.13
CA VAL A 65 12.13 12.12 -20.02
C VAL A 65 12.72 12.00 -21.42
N ASP A 66 11.86 12.04 -22.43
CA ASP A 66 12.20 12.02 -23.84
C ASP A 66 12.16 13.42 -24.47
N VAL A 67 12.52 13.53 -25.74
CA VAL A 67 12.50 14.78 -26.51
C VAL A 67 11.13 15.46 -26.47
N ALA A 68 10.04 14.69 -26.55
CA ALA A 68 8.68 15.25 -26.51
C ALA A 68 8.38 15.88 -25.15
N GLY A 69 8.75 15.21 -24.06
CA GLY A 69 8.63 15.73 -22.70
C GLY A 69 9.43 17.02 -22.48
N ILE A 70 10.65 17.11 -22.99
CA ILE A 70 11.46 18.35 -22.93
C ILE A 70 10.75 19.50 -23.64
N ARG A 71 10.26 19.29 -24.86
CA ARG A 71 9.55 20.32 -25.63
C ARG A 71 8.28 20.79 -24.91
N GLN A 72 7.51 19.85 -24.38
CA GLN A 72 6.29 20.16 -23.64
C GLN A 72 6.58 21.06 -22.43
N ALA A 73 7.55 20.68 -21.59
CA ALA A 73 7.92 21.46 -20.42
C ALA A 73 8.41 22.87 -20.80
N TYR A 74 9.25 22.96 -21.85
CA TYR A 74 9.73 24.25 -22.37
C TYR A 74 8.58 25.15 -22.85
N VAL A 75 7.70 24.63 -23.71
CA VAL A 75 6.58 25.40 -24.26
C VAL A 75 5.63 25.84 -23.14
N ASN A 76 5.29 24.95 -22.21
CA ASN A 76 4.40 25.28 -21.10
C ASN A 76 5.00 26.35 -20.18
N ALA A 77 6.30 26.26 -19.87
CA ALA A 77 6.99 27.26 -19.09
C ALA A 77 7.05 28.62 -19.80
N LEU A 78 7.33 28.61 -21.11
CA LEU A 78 7.36 29.81 -21.95
C LEU A 78 6.00 30.52 -21.95
N LEU A 79 4.91 29.77 -22.09
CA LEU A 79 3.54 30.31 -22.06
C LEU A 79 3.17 30.95 -20.72
N LEU A 80 3.80 30.52 -19.63
CA LEU A 80 3.63 31.10 -18.29
C LEU A 80 4.67 32.20 -17.96
N GLY A 81 5.66 32.42 -18.82
CA GLY A 81 6.77 33.33 -18.56
C GLY A 81 7.70 32.87 -17.43
N LEU A 82 7.80 31.56 -17.22
CA LEU A 82 8.59 30.93 -16.15
C LEU A 82 9.75 30.10 -16.73
N LYS A 83 10.72 29.74 -15.88
CA LYS A 83 11.78 28.81 -16.28
C LYS A 83 11.27 27.36 -16.29
N PRO A 84 11.60 26.53 -17.29
CA PRO A 84 11.21 25.13 -17.30
C PRO A 84 12.02 24.30 -16.30
N LEU A 85 11.33 23.49 -15.52
CA LEU A 85 11.91 22.48 -14.63
C LEU A 85 11.20 21.14 -14.83
N ILE A 86 11.96 20.07 -15.02
CA ILE A 86 11.44 18.70 -15.07
C ILE A 86 11.98 17.92 -13.88
N VAL A 87 11.12 17.13 -13.24
CA VAL A 87 11.52 16.12 -12.26
C VAL A 87 11.23 14.74 -12.85
N ALA A 88 12.27 13.92 -13.02
CA ALA A 88 12.17 12.63 -13.72
C ALA A 88 13.19 11.61 -13.19
N LYS A 89 13.10 10.33 -13.62
CA LYS A 89 14.13 9.30 -13.32
C LYS A 89 15.46 9.49 -14.07
N GLY A 90 15.55 10.50 -14.93
CA GLY A 90 16.68 10.74 -15.84
C GLY A 90 16.21 10.97 -17.27
N TYR A 91 17.15 10.96 -18.21
CA TYR A 91 16.90 11.14 -19.64
C TYR A 91 16.67 9.80 -20.35
N ALA A 92 15.81 9.79 -21.37
CA ALA A 92 15.55 8.59 -22.17
C ALA A 92 16.74 8.23 -23.08
N ASP A 93 17.38 9.24 -23.67
CA ASP A 93 18.51 9.11 -24.59
C ASP A 93 19.36 10.41 -24.64
N ASP A 94 20.47 10.37 -25.38
CA ASP A 94 21.36 11.52 -25.56
C ASP A 94 20.68 12.70 -26.29
N SER A 95 19.67 12.43 -27.12
CA SER A 95 18.94 13.50 -27.83
C SER A 95 18.12 14.35 -26.86
N ALA A 96 17.50 13.71 -25.85
CA ALA A 96 16.81 14.41 -24.77
C ALA A 96 17.78 15.25 -23.92
N VAL A 97 18.99 14.74 -23.65
CA VAL A 97 20.03 15.48 -22.93
C VAL A 97 20.45 16.73 -23.70
N MET A 98 20.74 16.59 -25.00
CA MET A 98 21.17 17.71 -25.83
C MET A 98 20.08 18.76 -25.98
N LEU A 99 18.84 18.35 -26.17
CA LEU A 99 17.73 19.28 -26.29
C LEU A 99 17.46 20.05 -24.99
N ALA A 100 17.53 19.38 -23.84
CA ALA A 100 17.34 20.04 -22.56
C ALA A 100 18.40 21.12 -22.31
N ARG A 101 19.65 20.85 -22.69
CA ARG A 101 20.74 21.84 -22.62
C ARG A 101 20.51 23.02 -23.55
N GLU A 102 20.12 22.76 -24.80
CA GLU A 102 19.90 23.80 -25.80
C GLU A 102 18.75 24.74 -25.42
N LEU A 103 17.68 24.19 -24.82
CA LEU A 103 16.50 24.95 -24.42
C LEU A 103 16.56 25.50 -22.97
N ASP A 104 17.69 25.34 -22.28
CA ASP A 104 17.88 25.67 -20.86
C ASP A 104 16.78 25.06 -19.96
N VAL A 105 16.40 23.82 -20.25
CA VAL A 105 15.44 23.04 -19.45
C VAL A 105 16.19 22.37 -18.32
N LYS A 106 15.93 22.81 -17.08
CA LYS A 106 16.49 22.20 -15.89
C LYS A 106 15.83 20.84 -15.66
N VAL A 107 16.62 19.78 -15.53
CA VAL A 107 16.12 18.45 -15.15
C VAL A 107 16.73 18.07 -13.81
N ILE A 108 15.87 17.76 -12.84
CA ILE A 108 16.25 17.17 -11.56
C ILE A 108 15.96 15.68 -11.63
N GLU A 109 17.03 14.90 -11.58
CA GLU A 109 16.95 13.44 -11.60
C GLU A 109 16.67 12.91 -10.20
N LEU A 110 15.48 12.34 -10.03
CA LEU A 110 15.14 11.49 -8.91
C LEU A 110 15.76 10.11 -9.20
N GLY A 111 16.72 9.67 -8.40
CA GLY A 111 17.29 8.32 -8.55
C GLY A 111 16.19 7.25 -8.57
N ASP A 112 16.48 6.09 -9.14
CA ASP A 112 15.49 5.02 -9.43
C ASP A 112 14.61 4.62 -8.21
N GLN A 113 15.04 4.93 -6.99
CA GLN A 113 14.37 4.63 -5.73
C GLN A 113 13.19 5.55 -5.38
N TYR A 114 13.05 6.71 -6.02
CA TYR A 114 12.13 7.76 -5.56
C TYR A 114 10.82 7.86 -6.36
N LEU A 115 10.79 7.37 -7.60
CA LEU A 115 9.58 7.33 -8.41
C LEU A 115 9.19 5.87 -8.62
N VAL A 116 8.06 5.44 -8.05
CA VAL A 116 7.54 4.10 -8.30
C VAL A 116 6.70 4.16 -9.57
N ASP A 117 7.02 3.34 -10.56
CA ASP A 117 6.20 3.28 -11.77
C ASP A 117 4.90 2.47 -11.55
N SER A 118 4.03 2.47 -12.56
CA SER A 118 2.72 1.83 -12.44
C SER A 118 2.79 0.30 -12.35
N GLU A 119 3.85 -0.30 -12.87
CA GLU A 119 4.11 -1.75 -12.94
C GLU A 119 4.77 -2.20 -11.63
N GLU A 120 5.76 -1.46 -11.13
CA GLU A 120 6.40 -1.65 -9.82
C GLU A 120 5.36 -1.57 -8.69
N LEU A 121 4.47 -0.58 -8.71
CA LEU A 121 3.41 -0.48 -7.71
C LEU A 121 2.45 -1.68 -7.78
N GLU A 122 2.14 -2.17 -8.98
CA GLU A 122 1.29 -3.35 -9.16
C GLU A 122 1.95 -4.59 -8.55
N ILE A 123 3.24 -4.80 -8.80
CA ILE A 123 4.03 -5.89 -8.22
C ILE A 123 4.05 -5.81 -6.68
N ILE A 124 4.26 -4.62 -6.12
CA ILE A 124 4.28 -4.40 -4.67
C ILE A 124 2.92 -4.73 -4.05
N VAL A 125 1.84 -4.22 -4.64
CA VAL A 125 0.48 -4.45 -4.15
C VAL A 125 0.09 -5.92 -4.28
N GLU A 126 0.36 -6.54 -5.42
CA GLU A 126 0.08 -7.95 -5.66
C GLU A 126 0.84 -8.83 -4.67
N SER A 127 2.12 -8.54 -4.43
CA SER A 127 2.95 -9.24 -3.44
C SER A 127 2.39 -9.11 -2.01
N ALA A 128 1.94 -7.91 -1.63
CA ALA A 128 1.32 -7.67 -0.32
C ALA A 128 0.01 -8.45 -0.16
N ILE A 129 -0.83 -8.49 -1.20
CA ILE A 129 -2.08 -9.25 -1.22
C ILE A 129 -1.80 -10.75 -1.13
N TYR A 130 -0.88 -11.28 -1.93
CA TYR A 130 -0.50 -12.69 -1.86
C TYR A 130 0.07 -13.05 -0.48
N GLY A 131 0.87 -12.17 0.13
CA GLY A 131 1.36 -12.35 1.49
C GLY A 131 0.23 -12.49 2.50
N LEU A 132 -0.77 -11.60 2.45
CA LEU A 132 -1.95 -11.66 3.31
C LEU A 132 -2.78 -12.93 3.07
N LEU A 133 -3.06 -13.26 1.81
CA LEU A 133 -3.82 -14.45 1.44
C LEU A 133 -3.11 -15.74 1.91
N ARG A 134 -1.79 -15.83 1.74
CA ARG A 134 -1.00 -16.97 2.21
C ARG A 134 -1.11 -17.16 3.73
N LYS A 135 -1.08 -16.07 4.50
CA LYS A 135 -1.25 -16.13 5.97
C LYS A 135 -2.64 -16.61 6.35
N ILE A 136 -3.69 -16.04 5.74
CA ILE A 136 -5.08 -16.45 6.00
C ILE A 136 -5.29 -17.92 5.63
N LEU A 137 -4.84 -18.35 4.45
CA LEU A 137 -4.93 -19.74 4.01
C LEU A 137 -4.20 -20.68 4.97
N GLY A 138 -2.99 -20.32 5.41
CA GLY A 138 -2.25 -21.11 6.40
C GLY A 138 -3.04 -21.38 7.68
N VAL A 139 -3.77 -20.37 8.17
CA VAL A 139 -4.65 -20.51 9.34
C VAL A 139 -5.87 -21.37 9.03
N VAL A 140 -6.55 -21.14 7.90
CA VAL A 140 -7.76 -21.88 7.49
C VAL A 140 -7.47 -23.35 7.26
N THR A 141 -6.35 -23.69 6.61
CA THR A 141 -6.00 -25.07 6.26
C THR A 141 -5.23 -25.81 7.36
N SER A 142 -4.78 -25.11 8.42
CA SER A 142 -4.03 -25.74 9.53
C SER A 142 -4.87 -26.79 10.25
N ASN A 143 -4.36 -28.02 10.30
CA ASN A 143 -4.98 -29.17 10.98
C ASN A 143 -4.51 -29.33 12.44
N GLU A 144 -3.75 -28.37 12.97
CA GLU A 144 -3.27 -28.46 14.33
C GLU A 144 -4.42 -28.39 15.34
N PRO A 145 -4.50 -29.36 16.27
CA PRO A 145 -5.52 -29.34 17.30
C PRO A 145 -5.26 -28.19 18.27
N ILE A 146 -6.31 -27.46 18.63
CA ILE A 146 -6.22 -26.36 19.58
C ILE A 146 -6.47 -26.91 20.99
N PRO A 147 -5.51 -26.79 21.92
CA PRO A 147 -5.73 -27.18 23.31
C PRO A 147 -6.90 -26.40 23.93
N PRO A 148 -7.70 -26.98 24.85
CA PRO A 148 -8.85 -26.29 25.45
C PRO A 148 -8.50 -24.94 26.09
N GLN A 149 -7.34 -24.86 26.76
CA GLN A 149 -6.85 -23.62 27.37
C GLN A 149 -6.55 -22.54 26.32
N ASP A 150 -6.05 -22.92 25.14
CA ASP A 150 -5.75 -22.00 24.04
C ASP A 150 -7.04 -21.57 23.34
N TYR A 151 -8.01 -22.48 23.23
CA TYR A 151 -9.33 -22.19 22.67
C TYR A 151 -10.05 -21.09 23.45
N THR A 152 -10.04 -21.14 24.79
CA THR A 152 -10.64 -20.09 25.64
C THR A 152 -10.01 -18.71 25.40
N VAL A 153 -8.68 -18.66 25.22
CA VAL A 153 -7.98 -17.40 24.93
C VAL A 153 -8.34 -16.86 23.55
N ILE A 154 -8.43 -17.73 22.55
CA ILE A 154 -8.82 -17.38 21.18
C ILE A 154 -10.27 -16.89 21.15
N GLU A 155 -11.18 -17.54 21.88
CA GLU A 155 -12.59 -17.14 21.99
C GLU A 155 -12.73 -15.75 22.64
N ALA A 156 -12.03 -15.52 23.76
CA ALA A 156 -11.94 -14.23 24.40
C ALA A 156 -11.44 -13.14 23.45
N LEU A 157 -10.32 -13.39 22.75
CA LEU A 157 -9.70 -12.46 21.81
C LEU A 157 -10.61 -12.12 20.61
N ALA A 158 -11.34 -13.10 20.09
CA ALA A 158 -12.27 -12.91 18.97
C ALA A 158 -13.49 -12.07 19.36
N GLY A 159 -13.92 -12.17 20.62
CA GLY A 159 -15.11 -11.51 21.17
C GLY A 159 -14.88 -10.07 21.65
N SER A 160 -13.65 -9.71 22.03
CA SER A 160 -13.33 -8.41 22.64
C SER A 160 -13.13 -7.28 21.60
N ARG A 161 -13.58 -6.06 21.91
CA ARG A 161 -13.43 -4.86 21.05
C ARG A 161 -12.01 -4.32 21.06
N ASP A 162 -11.36 -4.36 22.20
CA ASP A 162 -9.99 -3.86 22.40
C ASP A 162 -9.20 -4.75 23.37
N ILE A 163 -7.91 -4.43 23.53
CA ILE A 163 -6.98 -5.19 24.36
C ILE A 163 -7.35 -5.20 25.85
N LYS A 164 -8.08 -4.17 26.32
CA LYS A 164 -8.49 -4.06 27.72
C LYS A 164 -9.67 -5.00 27.98
N GLU A 165 -10.70 -4.95 27.13
CA GLU A 165 -11.83 -5.87 27.20
C GLU A 165 -11.40 -7.33 27.03
N PHE A 166 -10.39 -7.59 26.19
CA PHE A 166 -9.76 -8.91 26.07
C PHE A 166 -9.20 -9.39 27.41
N ALA A 167 -8.39 -8.57 28.07
CA ALA A 167 -7.78 -8.92 29.36
C ALA A 167 -8.82 -9.09 30.48
N ASP A 168 -9.83 -8.21 30.50
CA ASP A 168 -10.94 -8.25 31.44
C ASP A 168 -11.76 -9.55 31.29
N SER A 169 -11.99 -10.01 30.04
CA SER A 169 -12.70 -11.27 29.77
C SER A 169 -11.95 -12.50 30.29
N LEU A 170 -10.61 -12.45 30.32
CA LEU A 170 -9.73 -13.46 30.90
C LEU A 170 -9.48 -13.25 32.40
N LYS A 171 -10.08 -12.21 33.01
CA LYS A 171 -9.89 -11.82 34.41
C LYS A 171 -8.41 -11.68 34.77
N THR A 172 -7.63 -11.06 33.89
CA THR A 172 -6.17 -10.93 34.04
C THR A 172 -5.69 -9.55 33.58
N THR A 173 -4.39 -9.29 33.73
CA THR A 173 -3.78 -8.04 33.24
C THR A 173 -3.53 -8.11 31.74
N VAL A 174 -3.50 -6.96 31.06
CA VAL A 174 -3.16 -6.86 29.62
C VAL A 174 -1.84 -7.58 29.30
N GLU A 175 -0.84 -7.43 30.16
CA GLU A 175 0.46 -8.07 29.97
C GLU A 175 0.36 -9.61 29.99
N ASN A 176 -0.37 -10.17 30.96
CA ASN A 176 -0.56 -11.62 31.08
C ASN A 176 -1.44 -12.15 29.95
N ALA A 177 -2.49 -11.43 29.55
CA ALA A 177 -3.33 -11.79 28.40
C ALA A 177 -2.50 -11.86 27.11
N MET A 178 -1.67 -10.84 26.84
CA MET A 178 -0.78 -10.84 25.68
C MET A 178 0.33 -11.89 25.76
N ARG A 179 0.76 -12.27 26.98
CA ARG A 179 1.69 -13.40 27.16
C ARG A 179 1.07 -14.72 26.73
N GLN A 180 -0.22 -14.92 26.99
CA GLN A 180 -0.94 -16.10 26.50
C GLN A 180 -1.07 -16.09 24.97
N VAL A 181 -1.34 -14.92 24.36
CA VAL A 181 -1.34 -14.77 22.89
C VAL A 181 0.02 -15.15 22.29
N ARG A 182 1.12 -14.63 22.84
CA ARG A 182 2.48 -14.97 22.38
C ARG A 182 2.79 -16.46 22.50
N ARG A 183 2.31 -17.12 23.56
CA ARG A 183 2.44 -18.58 23.74
C ARG A 183 1.65 -19.36 22.68
N ILE A 184 0.51 -18.85 22.22
CA ILE A 184 -0.28 -19.46 21.15
C ILE A 184 0.40 -19.23 19.79
N GLN A 185 0.98 -18.05 19.58
CA GLN A 185 1.79 -17.74 18.40
C GLN A 185 3.00 -18.67 18.27
N SER A 186 3.78 -18.86 19.34
CA SER A 186 4.94 -19.77 19.32
C SER A 186 4.60 -21.25 19.09
N LYS A 187 3.31 -21.61 19.15
CA LYS A 187 2.83 -22.96 18.83
C LYS A 187 2.39 -23.11 17.37
N GLY A 188 2.45 -22.05 16.56
CA GLY A 188 1.97 -22.07 15.17
C GLY A 188 0.45 -21.91 14.99
N ILE A 189 -0.32 -21.85 16.08
CA ILE A 189 -1.78 -21.74 16.04
C ILE A 189 -2.23 -20.36 15.53
N LEU A 190 -1.54 -19.29 15.99
CA LEU A 190 -1.69 -17.92 15.49
C LEU A 190 -0.42 -17.49 14.76
N PRO A 191 -0.49 -16.60 13.75
CA PRO A 191 0.71 -16.16 13.04
C PRO A 191 1.68 -15.39 13.95
N GLU A 192 2.95 -15.79 13.97
CA GLU A 192 3.99 -15.31 14.90
C GLU A 192 4.37 -13.84 14.71
N ASP A 193 4.24 -13.32 13.50
CA ASP A 193 4.63 -11.96 13.14
C ASP A 193 3.53 -10.91 13.37
N THR A 194 2.35 -11.34 13.86
CA THR A 194 1.21 -10.45 14.07
C THR A 194 1.37 -9.66 15.37
N LYS A 195 1.45 -8.33 15.26
CA LYS A 195 1.53 -7.40 16.40
C LYS A 195 0.26 -6.59 16.62
N SER A 196 -0.51 -6.36 15.57
CA SER A 196 -1.75 -5.59 15.63
C SER A 196 -2.84 -6.39 16.36
N TYR A 197 -3.48 -5.76 17.36
CA TYR A 197 -4.60 -6.36 18.07
C TYR A 197 -5.77 -6.69 17.11
N TYR A 198 -6.05 -5.82 16.14
CA TYR A 198 -7.10 -6.06 15.15
C TYR A 198 -6.81 -7.27 14.27
N GLU A 199 -5.57 -7.46 13.85
CA GLU A 199 -5.16 -8.64 13.08
C GLU A 199 -5.23 -9.91 13.93
N LEU A 200 -4.75 -9.86 15.18
CA LEU A 200 -4.85 -10.98 16.13
C LEU A 200 -6.31 -11.41 16.33
N LYS A 201 -7.21 -10.43 16.52
CA LYS A 201 -8.65 -10.67 16.61
C LYS A 201 -9.21 -11.29 15.34
N MET A 202 -8.84 -10.77 14.16
CA MET A 202 -9.29 -11.32 12.88
C MET A 202 -8.85 -12.79 12.72
N TYR A 203 -7.59 -13.11 13.02
CA TYR A 203 -7.11 -14.50 12.99
C TYR A 203 -7.85 -15.39 13.99
N ALA A 204 -8.11 -14.89 15.21
CA ALA A 204 -8.90 -15.62 16.19
C ALA A 204 -10.31 -15.95 15.68
N GLN A 205 -10.99 -14.98 15.05
CA GLN A 205 -12.30 -15.19 14.44
C GLN A 205 -12.26 -16.24 13.32
N ILE A 206 -11.25 -16.20 12.45
CA ILE A 206 -11.05 -17.18 11.36
C ILE A 206 -10.83 -18.59 11.95
N ILE A 207 -10.02 -18.71 13.00
CA ILE A 207 -9.77 -19.99 13.68
C ILE A 207 -11.06 -20.57 14.26
N LEU A 208 -11.87 -19.77 14.95
CA LEU A 208 -13.14 -20.24 15.52
C LEU A 208 -14.13 -20.66 14.42
N LEU A 209 -14.17 -19.93 13.30
CA LEU A 209 -14.98 -20.32 12.15
C LEU A 209 -14.53 -21.67 11.58
N ARG A 210 -13.23 -21.88 11.41
CA ARG A 210 -12.64 -23.16 10.98
C ARG A 210 -13.05 -24.30 11.90
N GLU A 211 -12.94 -24.13 13.22
CA GLU A 211 -13.31 -25.17 14.18
C GLU A 211 -14.81 -25.49 14.18
N ARG A 212 -15.67 -24.47 13.98
CA ARG A 212 -17.12 -24.67 13.80
C ARG A 212 -17.43 -25.49 12.56
N ILE A 213 -16.79 -25.17 11.42
CA ILE A 213 -16.96 -25.92 10.16
C ILE A 213 -16.53 -27.37 10.36
N ARG A 214 -15.37 -27.63 10.96
CA ARG A 214 -14.90 -28.98 11.29
C ARG A 214 -15.83 -29.74 12.23
N GLY A 215 -16.46 -29.04 13.17
CA GLY A 215 -17.48 -29.62 14.05
C GLY A 215 -18.69 -30.11 13.27
N LEU A 216 -19.19 -29.28 12.33
CA LEU A 216 -20.30 -29.64 11.45
C LEU A 216 -19.95 -30.83 10.54
N GLU A 217 -18.77 -30.84 9.92
CA GLU A 217 -18.30 -31.95 9.09
C GLU A 217 -18.29 -33.28 9.87
N ARG A 218 -17.81 -33.25 11.13
CA ARG A 218 -17.81 -34.43 12.00
C ARG A 218 -19.22 -34.93 12.31
N LEU A 219 -20.16 -34.03 12.61
CA LEU A 219 -21.56 -34.38 12.89
C LEU A 219 -22.29 -34.97 11.67
N LEU A 220 -22.04 -34.40 10.48
CA LEU A 220 -22.59 -34.93 9.23
C LEU A 220 -22.01 -36.32 8.91
N ALA A 221 -20.70 -36.50 9.11
CA ALA A 221 -20.05 -37.79 8.90
C ALA A 221 -20.54 -38.88 9.87
N SER A 222 -20.83 -38.56 11.13
CA SER A 222 -21.40 -39.52 12.09
C SER A 222 -22.84 -39.91 11.76
N SER A 223 -23.67 -38.95 11.35
CA SER A 223 -25.08 -39.21 10.98
C SER A 223 -25.22 -40.09 9.73
N CYS A 224 -24.30 -40.00 8.77
CA CYS A 224 -24.27 -40.89 7.60
C CYS A 224 -23.81 -42.32 7.92
N ARG A 225 -22.94 -42.52 8.93
CA ARG A 225 -22.48 -43.85 9.36
C ARG A 225 -23.57 -44.63 10.10
N GLU A 226 -24.41 -43.96 10.89
CA GLU A 226 -25.54 -44.61 11.57
C GLU A 226 -26.62 -45.13 10.61
N LYS A 227 -26.77 -44.49 9.44
CA LYS A 227 -27.74 -44.92 8.40
C LYS A 227 -27.26 -46.08 7.51
N THR A 228 -26.01 -46.51 7.64
CA THR A 228 -25.40 -47.53 6.76
C THR A 228 -25.07 -48.85 7.46
N GLN A 229 -25.39 -49.02 8.76
CA GLN A 229 -25.38 -50.33 9.39
C GLN A 229 -26.69 -51.07 9.06
N PRO A 230 -26.66 -52.17 8.28
CA PRO A 230 -27.84 -53.02 8.14
C PRO A 230 -28.15 -53.66 9.49
N SER A 231 -29.35 -53.41 9.99
CA SER A 231 -29.96 -54.20 11.05
C SER A 231 -30.13 -55.63 10.54
N TYR A 232 -29.16 -56.50 10.80
CA TYR A 232 -29.37 -57.94 10.63
C TYR A 232 -30.18 -58.47 11.83
N PRO A 233 -31.23 -59.26 11.57
CA PRO A 233 -32.03 -59.91 12.61
C PRO A 233 -31.23 -60.99 13.35
#